data_AF-A0A7V9U3D7-F1
#
_entry.id   AF-A0A7V9U3D7-F1
#
_cell.length_a   1.000
_cell.length_b   1.000
_cell.length_c   1.000
_cell.angle_alpha   90.00
_cell.angle_beta   90.00
_cell.angle_gamma   90.00
#
_symmetry.space_group_name_H-M   'P 1'
#
loop_
_entity.id
_entity.type
_entity.pdbx_description
1 polymer ?
#
loop_
_entity_poly.entity_id
_entity_poly.type
_entity_poly.pdbx_seq_one_letter_code
_entity_poly.pdbx_strand_id
1 'polypeptide(L)'
;MIARFTITQEMVDAFVRFTSDRNAQHTDEQVARRMRFRRRVVHGMLPFSHLLLIGREFPGKQIDLKETETRFLKPAFTGDEIELSVSMNGDAFEATWTNAVNGDVLTKSKGTLGITSAKAHAADDGDSMVSVVLEENVLGVGELEGKRESIPFQVSAALARRYEQMIGAPEGSAGPSMMATLLLSTMIGMRIPGRYATFMSFAVTFEQPVEFGQVHQLIAVVEKVMAATESLNLSLSFERDGATIGGGKMGALVSPPPRPMITCQEIRERHLDLGLRNKVALVTGSSRGIGATTAKLLAMHGCKVIVNYFHGKADAEEIAGDIRAAGGIAMAIGCDVADEQQVQQMFAQIEAQLGGLDLLVNNAVRDAQPKELERLDWEDYLGELNVTLKGMVLCCRETLPIFRRRGRGKIVNLSTIYVDNPVKGQSKYITAKSAVVGYSRALAREVAGENIQVNVLSPNMTQTDLLA
;
A
#
# COMPACT_ATOMS: atom_id res chain seq x y z
N MET A 1 27.47 8.04 15.73
CA MET A 1 27.89 7.93 14.31
C MET A 1 26.69 8.21 13.43
N ILE A 2 26.87 8.86 12.27
CA ILE A 2 25.76 9.17 11.34
C ILE A 2 26.18 8.82 9.90
N ALA A 3 25.26 8.26 9.12
CA ALA A 3 25.39 8.05 7.68
C ALA A 3 24.12 8.49 6.95
N ARG A 4 24.24 8.90 5.68
CA ARG A 4 23.10 9.18 4.81
C ARG A 4 23.20 8.37 3.53
N PHE A 5 22.07 7.83 3.07
CA PHE A 5 21.98 7.07 1.82
C PHE A 5 20.56 7.14 1.24
N THR A 6 20.44 6.90 -0.06
CA THR A 6 19.14 6.81 -0.74
C THR A 6 18.79 5.34 -0.95
N ILE A 7 17.53 4.95 -0.72
CA ILE A 7 17.10 3.59 -1.01
C ILE A 7 16.92 3.41 -2.52
N THR A 8 17.85 2.72 -3.18
CA THR A 8 17.78 2.48 -4.63
C THR A 8 17.07 1.17 -4.96
N GLN A 9 16.57 1.05 -6.20
CA GLN A 9 16.00 -0.22 -6.68
C GLN A 9 17.04 -1.34 -6.67
N GLU A 10 18.29 -1.04 -7.01
CA GLU A 10 19.38 -2.01 -7.01
C GLU A 10 19.62 -2.63 -5.63
N MET A 11 19.52 -1.82 -4.55
CA MET A 11 19.61 -2.31 -3.18
C MET A 11 18.45 -3.25 -2.83
N VAL A 12 17.24 -2.92 -3.28
CA VAL A 12 16.04 -3.77 -3.08
C VAL A 12 16.22 -5.09 -3.83
N ASP A 13 16.60 -5.05 -5.11
CA ASP A 13 16.79 -6.25 -5.93
C ASP A 13 17.90 -7.14 -5.36
N ALA A 14 18.98 -6.54 -4.84
CA ALA A 14 20.04 -7.27 -4.16
C ALA A 14 19.53 -7.93 -2.87
N PHE A 15 18.79 -7.20 -2.04
CA PHE A 15 18.16 -7.76 -0.84
C PHE A 15 17.25 -8.96 -1.18
N VAL A 16 16.38 -8.82 -2.18
CA VAL A 16 15.50 -9.91 -2.67
C VAL A 16 16.30 -11.13 -3.10
N ARG A 17 17.43 -10.95 -3.79
CA ARG A 17 18.31 -12.07 -4.19
C ARG A 17 18.92 -12.78 -2.98
N PHE A 18 19.41 -12.03 -1.98
CA PHE A 18 20.04 -12.60 -0.80
C PHE A 18 19.06 -13.36 0.09
N THR A 19 17.89 -12.77 0.35
CA THR A 19 16.91 -13.30 1.32
C THR A 19 15.91 -14.25 0.68
N SER A 20 15.76 -14.22 -0.65
CA SER A 20 14.65 -14.85 -1.37
C SER A 20 13.27 -14.31 -0.99
N ASP A 21 13.20 -13.14 -0.33
CA ASP A 21 11.96 -12.44 -0.06
C ASP A 21 11.44 -11.77 -1.33
N ARG A 22 10.65 -12.51 -2.11
CA ARG A 22 10.04 -12.06 -3.37
C ARG A 22 8.62 -11.53 -3.18
N ASN A 23 8.25 -11.12 -1.96
CA ASN A 23 6.90 -10.65 -1.69
C ASN A 23 6.47 -9.57 -2.70
N ALA A 24 5.26 -9.72 -3.23
CA ALA A 24 4.74 -8.84 -4.27
C ALA A 24 4.61 -7.38 -3.81
N GLN A 25 4.49 -7.13 -2.49
CA GLN A 25 4.41 -5.79 -1.91
C GLN A 25 5.65 -4.92 -2.18
N HIS A 26 6.83 -5.51 -2.41
CA HIS A 26 8.03 -4.76 -2.78
C HIS A 26 8.63 -5.10 -4.15
N THR A 27 8.13 -6.15 -4.81
CA THR A 27 8.59 -6.54 -6.16
C THR A 27 7.63 -6.16 -7.28
N ASP A 28 6.33 -6.07 -7.02
CA ASP A 28 5.28 -5.80 -8.02
C ASP A 28 4.56 -4.48 -7.72
N GLU A 29 4.65 -3.52 -8.65
CA GLU A 29 4.02 -2.22 -8.49
C GLU A 29 2.48 -2.28 -8.51
N GLN A 30 1.88 -3.15 -9.34
CA GLN A 30 0.43 -3.28 -9.42
C GLN A 30 -0.14 -3.88 -8.14
N VAL A 31 0.55 -4.88 -7.57
CA VAL A 31 0.16 -5.45 -6.28
C VAL A 31 0.34 -4.41 -5.17
N ALA A 32 1.51 -3.77 -5.09
CA ALA A 32 1.78 -2.77 -4.06
C ALA A 32 0.75 -1.62 -4.04
N ARG A 33 0.26 -1.17 -5.21
CA ARG A 33 -0.81 -0.15 -5.33
C ARG A 33 -2.14 -0.55 -4.72
N ARG A 34 -2.44 -1.84 -4.69
CA ARG A 34 -3.68 -2.41 -4.13
C ARG A 34 -3.53 -2.80 -2.65
N MET A 35 -2.32 -2.66 -2.10
CA MET A 35 -1.97 -2.95 -0.72
C MET A 35 -2.03 -1.69 0.16
N ARG A 36 -1.95 -1.86 1.48
CA ARG A 36 -2.14 -0.81 2.50
C ARG A 36 -1.38 0.50 2.23
N PHE A 37 -0.12 0.43 1.80
CA PHE A 37 0.72 1.62 1.60
C PHE A 37 0.75 2.14 0.16
N ARG A 38 0.08 1.46 -0.78
CA ARG A 38 -0.04 1.82 -2.20
C ARG A 38 1.27 2.05 -2.98
N ARG A 39 2.40 1.73 -2.37
CA ARG A 39 3.75 1.91 -2.89
C ARG A 39 4.59 0.73 -2.43
N ARG A 40 5.68 0.45 -3.15
CA ARG A 40 6.60 -0.62 -2.79
C ARG A 40 7.29 -0.29 -1.46
N VAL A 41 7.03 -1.10 -0.44
CA VAL A 41 7.49 -0.87 0.93
C VAL A 41 8.74 -1.68 1.20
N VAL A 42 9.80 -1.05 1.69
CA VAL A 42 11.13 -1.67 1.78
C VAL A 42 11.75 -1.54 3.17
N HIS A 43 11.00 -1.13 4.20
CA HIS A 43 11.56 -0.89 5.55
C HIS A 43 12.24 -2.10 6.18
N GLY A 44 11.83 -3.32 5.80
CA GLY A 44 12.42 -4.56 6.30
C GLY A 44 13.94 -4.62 6.08
N MET A 45 14.48 -3.95 5.06
CA MET A 45 15.91 -3.95 4.77
C MET A 45 16.73 -2.96 5.63
N LEU A 46 16.08 -1.97 6.26
CA LEU A 46 16.78 -0.87 6.95
C LEU A 46 17.67 -1.32 8.11
N PRO A 47 17.21 -2.18 9.04
CA PRO A 47 17.97 -2.55 10.23
C PRO A 47 19.37 -3.05 9.91
N PHE A 48 19.52 -3.70 8.77
CA PHE A 48 20.74 -4.34 8.33
C PHE A 48 21.82 -3.33 7.94
N SER A 49 21.45 -2.11 7.55
CA SER A 49 22.39 -1.07 7.17
C SER A 49 23.19 -0.50 8.36
N HIS A 50 22.87 -0.84 9.63
CA HIS A 50 23.67 -0.37 10.76
C HIS A 50 25.12 -0.84 10.72
N LEU A 51 25.40 -1.95 10.03
CA LEU A 51 26.75 -2.51 9.94
C LEU A 51 27.70 -1.58 9.19
N LEU A 52 27.17 -0.72 8.31
CA LEU A 52 27.92 0.37 7.66
C LEU A 52 28.67 1.24 8.68
N LEU A 53 28.02 1.54 9.81
CA LEU A 53 28.59 2.38 10.86
C LEU A 53 29.32 1.56 11.91
N ILE A 54 28.71 0.49 12.40
CA ILE A 54 29.30 -0.34 13.48
C ILE A 54 30.60 -1.00 13.00
N GLY A 55 30.66 -1.48 11.75
CA GLY A 55 31.87 -2.05 11.15
C GLY A 55 33.06 -1.11 11.14
N ARG A 56 32.83 0.20 10.96
CA ARG A 56 33.88 1.21 10.95
C ARG A 56 34.45 1.49 12.34
N GLU A 57 33.65 1.29 13.38
CA GLU A 57 34.07 1.43 14.79
C GLU A 57 35.00 0.28 15.22
N PHE A 58 34.81 -0.92 14.63
CA PHE A 58 35.59 -2.12 14.97
C PHE A 58 36.36 -2.67 13.74
N PRO A 59 37.40 -1.97 13.26
CA PRO A 59 38.13 -2.38 12.06
C PRO A 59 38.81 -3.75 12.25
N GLY A 60 38.66 -4.61 11.24
CA GLY A 60 39.21 -5.98 11.24
C GLY A 60 38.52 -6.94 12.21
N LYS A 61 37.38 -6.54 12.79
CA LYS A 61 36.55 -7.38 13.64
C LYS A 61 35.31 -7.84 12.89
N GLN A 62 34.92 -9.07 13.17
CA GLN A 62 33.61 -9.58 12.81
C GLN A 62 32.63 -9.18 13.92
N ILE A 63 31.49 -8.63 13.48
CA ILE A 63 30.41 -8.16 14.32
C ILE A 63 29.22 -9.07 14.10
N ASP A 64 28.84 -9.78 15.14
CA ASP A 64 27.66 -10.62 15.15
C ASP A 64 26.62 -10.11 16.14
N LEU A 65 25.37 -10.57 16.02
CA LEU A 65 24.30 -10.19 16.95
C LEU A 65 24.18 -11.24 18.06
N LYS A 66 24.24 -10.79 19.33
CA LYS A 66 23.81 -11.59 20.48
C LYS A 66 22.32 -11.39 20.72
N GLU A 67 21.87 -10.14 20.69
CA GLU A 67 20.46 -9.81 20.77
C GLU A 67 20.15 -8.56 19.94
N THR A 68 18.91 -8.46 19.46
CA THR A 68 18.41 -7.25 18.81
C THR A 68 16.90 -7.14 18.95
N GLU A 69 16.40 -5.93 19.17
CA GLU A 69 14.99 -5.56 19.09
C GLU A 69 14.85 -4.44 18.06
N THR A 70 13.96 -4.63 17.08
CA THR A 70 13.67 -3.66 16.02
C THR A 70 12.17 -3.38 15.95
N ARG A 71 11.82 -2.10 15.75
CA ARG A 71 10.45 -1.64 15.51
C ARG A 71 10.40 -0.78 14.25
N PHE A 72 9.49 -1.13 13.35
CA PHE A 72 9.16 -0.37 12.15
C PHE A 72 7.99 0.56 12.48
N LEU A 73 8.27 1.85 12.58
CA LEU A 73 7.32 2.88 13.02
C LEU A 73 6.55 3.46 11.84
N LYS A 74 7.23 3.68 10.71
CA LYS A 74 6.66 4.21 9.46
C LYS A 74 7.26 3.46 8.27
N PRO A 75 6.53 3.31 7.16
CA PRO A 75 7.03 2.65 5.97
C PRO A 75 8.18 3.46 5.36
N ALA A 76 9.13 2.75 4.74
CA ALA A 76 10.15 3.33 3.89
C ALA A 76 9.91 2.89 2.45
N PHE A 77 10.23 3.75 1.49
CA PHE A 77 9.99 3.53 0.07
C PHE A 77 11.28 3.66 -0.74
N THR A 78 11.33 2.99 -1.89
CA THR A 78 12.37 3.25 -2.88
C THR A 78 12.38 4.74 -3.26
N GLY A 79 13.57 5.35 -3.27
CA GLY A 79 13.80 6.77 -3.50
C GLY A 79 13.86 7.61 -2.23
N ASP A 80 13.49 7.08 -1.05
CA ASP A 80 13.62 7.83 0.19
C ASP A 80 15.10 8.07 0.54
N GLU A 81 15.41 9.30 0.98
CA GLU A 81 16.69 9.64 1.58
C GLU A 81 16.65 9.33 3.08
N ILE A 82 17.59 8.51 3.54
CA ILE A 82 17.63 8.00 4.90
C ILE A 82 18.85 8.52 5.62
N GLU A 83 18.64 9.08 6.81
CA GLU A 83 19.67 9.33 7.80
C GLU A 83 19.67 8.21 8.84
N LEU A 84 20.77 7.47 8.91
CA LEU A 84 21.04 6.45 9.91
C LEU A 84 21.92 7.06 11.01
N SER A 85 21.44 7.02 12.25
CA SER A 85 22.21 7.36 13.44
C SER A 85 22.41 6.12 14.30
N VAL A 86 23.66 5.89 14.74
CA VAL A 86 24.03 4.77 15.63
C VAL A 86 24.82 5.30 16.83
N SER A 87 24.42 4.90 18.04
CA SER A 87 25.16 5.08 19.29
C SER A 87 25.62 3.72 19.83
N MET A 88 26.77 3.72 20.49
CA MET A 88 27.41 2.53 21.06
C MET A 88 27.70 2.78 22.54
N ASN A 89 27.52 1.76 23.37
CA ASN A 89 27.97 1.73 24.76
C ASN A 89 28.53 0.33 25.08
N GLY A 90 29.86 0.17 24.97
CA GLY A 90 30.48 -1.15 25.03
C GLY A 90 30.08 -2.00 23.82
N ASP A 91 29.49 -3.18 24.08
CA ASP A 91 28.93 -4.05 23.04
C ASP A 91 27.45 -3.78 22.75
N ALA A 92 26.81 -2.85 23.46
CA ALA A 92 25.43 -2.44 23.20
C ALA A 92 25.35 -1.35 22.11
N PHE A 93 24.32 -1.41 21.27
CA PHE A 93 24.04 -0.41 20.24
C PHE A 93 22.59 0.07 20.28
N GLU A 94 22.36 1.31 19.86
CA GLU A 94 21.05 1.82 19.45
C GLU A 94 21.18 2.47 18.07
N ALA A 95 20.21 2.20 17.19
CA ALA A 95 20.18 2.68 15.82
C ALA A 95 18.80 3.27 15.47
N THR A 96 18.80 4.39 14.77
CA THR A 96 17.58 5.07 14.30
C THR A 96 17.72 5.43 12.83
N TRP A 97 16.70 5.11 12.03
CA TRP A 97 16.57 5.50 10.62
C TRP A 97 15.49 6.56 10.51
N THR A 98 15.86 7.72 9.98
CA THR A 98 14.99 8.88 9.81
C THR A 98 14.94 9.24 8.32
N ASN A 99 13.76 9.57 7.80
CA ASN A 99 13.66 10.15 6.47
C ASN A 99 14.25 11.57 6.51
N ALA A 100 15.32 11.79 5.74
CA ALA A 100 16.11 13.01 5.78
C ALA A 100 15.35 14.23 5.20
N VAL A 101 14.29 14.01 4.41
CA VAL A 101 13.50 15.06 3.77
C VAL A 101 12.42 15.58 4.70
N ASN A 102 11.63 14.69 5.32
CA ASN A 102 10.48 15.08 6.15
C ASN A 102 10.71 14.95 7.66
N GLY A 103 11.85 14.38 8.09
CA GLY A 103 12.21 14.20 9.50
C GLY A 103 11.50 13.04 10.21
N ASP A 104 10.75 12.20 9.49
CA ASP A 104 10.02 11.10 10.09
C ASP A 104 10.94 9.98 10.55
N VAL A 105 10.80 9.56 11.81
CA VAL A 105 11.49 8.38 12.33
C VAL A 105 10.81 7.13 11.78
N LEU A 106 11.51 6.39 10.93
CA LEU A 106 10.99 5.22 10.22
C LEU A 106 11.19 3.94 11.01
N THR A 107 12.40 3.73 11.54
CA THR A 107 12.78 2.48 12.21
C THR A 107 13.68 2.77 13.40
N LYS A 108 13.55 1.96 14.46
CA LYS A 108 14.47 1.96 15.59
C LYS A 108 14.91 0.53 15.90
N SER A 109 16.19 0.37 16.19
CA SER A 109 16.78 -0.90 16.62
C SER A 109 17.68 -0.69 17.82
N LYS A 110 17.78 -1.69 18.68
CA LYS A 110 18.76 -1.75 19.78
C LYS A 110 19.17 -3.19 20.03
N GLY A 111 20.34 -3.41 20.60
CA GLY A 111 20.80 -4.77 20.87
C GLY A 111 22.21 -4.83 21.42
N THR A 112 22.76 -6.03 21.49
CA THR A 112 24.13 -6.30 21.91
C THR A 112 24.87 -7.15 20.88
N LEU A 113 26.17 -6.86 20.74
CA LEU A 113 27.03 -7.41 19.70
C LEU A 113 27.97 -8.47 20.26
N GLY A 114 28.27 -9.47 19.44
CA GLY A 114 29.43 -10.33 19.56
C GLY A 114 30.55 -9.79 18.69
N ILE A 115 31.62 -9.28 19.29
CA ILE A 115 32.76 -8.73 18.55
C ILE A 115 33.92 -9.73 18.65
N THR A 116 34.30 -10.31 17.51
CA THR A 116 35.37 -11.30 17.44
C THR A 116 36.40 -10.90 16.38
N SER A 117 37.59 -11.48 16.42
CA SER A 117 38.56 -11.30 15.34
C SER A 117 38.07 -12.03 14.09
N ALA A 118 38.04 -11.34 12.94
CA ALA A 118 37.62 -11.95 11.69
C ALA A 118 38.50 -13.18 11.37
N LYS A 119 37.88 -14.35 11.22
CA LYS A 119 38.56 -15.57 10.77
C LYS A 119 38.53 -15.64 9.25
N ALA A 120 39.64 -16.01 8.64
CA ALA A 120 39.68 -16.32 7.21
C ALA A 120 38.86 -17.59 6.96
N HIS A 121 37.72 -17.46 6.31
CA HIS A 121 36.90 -18.58 5.86
C HIS A 121 37.11 -18.80 4.36
N ALA A 122 37.24 -20.08 3.96
CA ALA A 122 37.33 -20.45 2.55
C ALA A 122 36.12 -19.92 1.76
N ALA A 123 36.33 -19.55 0.51
CA ALA A 123 35.25 -19.15 -0.38
C ALA A 123 34.42 -20.38 -0.74
N ASP A 124 33.10 -20.27 -0.58
CA ASP A 124 32.11 -21.22 -1.07
C ASP A 124 31.07 -20.44 -1.90
N ASP A 125 30.57 -21.04 -2.98
CA ASP A 125 29.98 -20.35 -4.13
C ASP A 125 28.45 -20.21 -4.09
N GLY A 126 27.87 -20.16 -2.88
CA GLY A 126 26.43 -19.97 -2.70
C GLY A 126 25.93 -18.59 -3.13
N ASP A 127 24.78 -18.53 -3.80
CA ASP A 127 24.12 -17.29 -4.26
C ASP A 127 22.96 -16.83 -3.35
N SER A 128 22.42 -17.69 -2.47
CA SER A 128 21.28 -17.38 -1.58
C SER A 128 21.45 -17.98 -0.18
N MET A 129 20.86 -17.35 0.84
CA MET A 129 20.84 -17.89 2.20
C MET A 129 19.86 -19.07 2.35
N VAL A 130 18.84 -19.14 1.50
CA VAL A 130 17.81 -20.18 1.56
C VAL A 130 18.21 -21.32 0.63
N SER A 131 18.18 -22.55 1.15
CA SER A 131 18.59 -23.76 0.42
C SER A 131 17.49 -24.38 -0.45
N VAL A 132 16.27 -23.82 -0.40
CA VAL A 132 15.07 -24.32 -1.08
C VAL A 132 14.36 -23.21 -1.86
N VAL A 133 13.66 -23.58 -2.93
CA VAL A 133 12.77 -22.65 -3.63
C VAL A 133 11.53 -22.40 -2.77
N LEU A 134 11.24 -21.14 -2.46
CA LEU A 134 10.07 -20.74 -1.69
C LEU A 134 8.99 -20.17 -2.61
N GLU A 135 7.77 -20.72 -2.50
CA GLU A 135 6.57 -20.10 -3.04
C GLU A 135 5.98 -19.10 -2.04
N GLU A 136 5.47 -17.98 -2.57
CA GLU A 136 4.79 -16.94 -1.79
C GLU A 136 3.42 -17.46 -1.33
N ASN A 137 3.26 -17.64 -0.02
CA ASN A 137 1.97 -17.99 0.57
C ASN A 137 0.96 -16.84 0.43
N VAL A 138 -0.32 -17.18 0.29
CA VAL A 138 -1.42 -16.21 0.20
C VAL A 138 -2.41 -16.50 1.33
N LEU A 139 -2.05 -16.11 2.55
CA LEU A 139 -2.82 -16.41 3.75
C LEU A 139 -3.52 -15.17 4.29
N GLY A 140 -4.84 -15.24 4.43
CA GLY A 140 -5.62 -14.23 5.13
C GLY A 140 -5.54 -14.40 6.66
N VAL A 141 -5.96 -13.37 7.41
CA VAL A 141 -5.97 -13.37 8.89
C VAL A 141 -6.63 -14.62 9.48
N GLY A 142 -7.73 -15.10 8.89
CA GLY A 142 -8.48 -16.26 9.39
C GLY A 142 -7.80 -17.62 9.20
N GLU A 143 -6.69 -17.67 8.44
CA GLU A 143 -5.98 -18.92 8.13
C GLU A 143 -4.68 -19.08 8.94
N LEU A 144 -4.33 -18.10 9.77
CA LEU A 144 -3.00 -18.00 10.38
C LEU A 144 -2.90 -18.65 11.76
N GLU A 145 -4.02 -18.90 12.43
CA GLU A 145 -4.01 -19.37 13.81
C GLU A 145 -3.32 -20.75 13.94
N GLY A 146 -2.31 -20.83 14.81
CA GLY A 146 -1.54 -22.04 15.05
C GLY A 146 -0.62 -22.48 13.90
N LYS A 147 -0.47 -21.70 12.83
CA LYS A 147 0.43 -22.06 11.72
C LYS A 147 1.88 -22.09 12.16
N ARG A 148 2.61 -23.07 11.64
CA ARG A 148 4.04 -23.27 11.83
C ARG A 148 4.71 -23.41 10.47
N GLU A 149 5.79 -22.67 10.26
CA GLU A 149 6.62 -22.72 9.05
C GLU A 149 8.08 -22.85 9.42
N SER A 150 8.86 -23.43 8.51
CA SER A 150 10.28 -23.68 8.72
C SER A 150 11.05 -23.42 7.42
N ILE A 151 12.18 -22.72 7.52
CA ILE A 151 13.06 -22.39 6.40
C ILE A 151 14.45 -22.95 6.71
N PRO A 152 14.95 -23.94 5.94
CA PRO A 152 16.33 -24.38 6.03
C PRO A 152 17.25 -23.33 5.38
N PHE A 153 18.27 -22.91 6.12
CA PHE A 153 19.18 -21.87 5.68
C PHE A 153 20.64 -22.19 5.98
N GLN A 154 21.53 -21.58 5.20
CA GLN A 154 22.97 -21.67 5.39
C GLN A 154 23.57 -20.30 5.07
N VAL A 155 24.40 -19.78 5.97
CA VAL A 155 25.14 -18.53 5.71
C VAL A 155 26.55 -18.91 5.30
N SER A 156 27.00 -18.50 4.12
CA SER A 156 28.38 -18.66 3.71
C SER A 156 29.18 -17.37 3.91
N ALA A 157 30.50 -17.49 4.05
CA ALA A 157 31.38 -16.32 4.15
C ALA A 157 31.39 -15.50 2.86
N ALA A 158 31.14 -16.12 1.70
CA ALA A 158 31.01 -15.41 0.43
C ALA A 158 29.73 -14.56 0.40
N LEU A 159 28.61 -15.09 0.89
CA LEU A 159 27.36 -14.32 1.03
C LEU A 159 27.57 -13.12 1.94
N ALA A 160 28.23 -13.29 3.08
CA ALA A 160 28.56 -12.20 4.01
C ALA A 160 29.38 -11.10 3.32
N ARG A 161 30.42 -11.46 2.56
CA ARG A 161 31.23 -10.48 1.80
C ARG A 161 30.43 -9.72 0.74
N ARG A 162 29.56 -10.41 0.00
CA ARG A 162 28.71 -9.73 -1.01
C ARG A 162 27.69 -8.80 -0.34
N TYR A 163 27.16 -9.20 0.82
CA TYR A 163 26.28 -8.36 1.63
C TYR A 163 27.02 -7.10 2.13
N GLU A 164 28.24 -7.24 2.65
CA GLU A 164 29.08 -6.11 3.07
C GLU A 164 29.31 -5.12 1.92
N GLN A 165 29.62 -5.61 0.72
CA GLN A 165 29.77 -4.79 -0.48
C GLN A 165 28.49 -4.04 -0.83
N MET A 166 27.33 -4.71 -0.74
CA MET A 166 26.02 -4.09 -1.03
C MET A 166 25.73 -2.89 -0.12
N ILE A 167 26.06 -3.00 1.16
CA ILE A 167 25.77 -1.93 2.14
C ILE A 167 26.95 -0.98 2.38
N GLY A 168 28.11 -1.22 1.76
CA GLY A 168 29.33 -0.44 1.96
C GLY A 168 30.00 -0.63 3.34
N ALA A 169 29.78 -1.79 3.97
CA ALA A 169 30.42 -2.14 5.23
C ALA A 169 31.86 -2.64 5.02
N PRO A 170 32.75 -2.54 6.02
CA PRO A 170 34.10 -3.10 5.94
C PRO A 170 34.10 -4.61 5.68
N GLU A 171 35.06 -5.08 4.90
CA GLU A 171 35.17 -6.50 4.55
C GLU A 171 35.45 -7.36 5.80
N GLY A 172 34.72 -8.47 5.92
CA GLY A 172 34.79 -9.40 7.05
C GLY A 172 34.09 -8.93 8.33
N SER A 173 33.32 -7.84 8.26
CA SER A 173 32.59 -7.31 9.42
C SER A 173 31.26 -8.01 9.70
N ALA A 174 30.64 -8.67 8.72
CA ALA A 174 29.34 -9.31 8.88
C ALA A 174 29.45 -10.66 9.60
N GLY A 175 28.73 -10.78 10.71
CA GLY A 175 28.54 -12.02 11.45
C GLY A 175 27.41 -12.90 10.90
N PRO A 176 27.49 -14.22 11.08
CA PRO A 176 26.50 -15.17 10.56
C PRO A 176 25.13 -15.08 11.25
N SER A 177 25.06 -14.77 12.55
CA SER A 177 23.79 -14.61 13.26
C SER A 177 23.09 -13.32 12.84
N MET A 178 23.85 -12.26 12.59
CA MET A 178 23.35 -11.04 11.96
C MET A 178 22.74 -11.34 10.59
N MET A 179 23.46 -12.08 9.73
CA MET A 179 22.95 -12.49 8.42
C MET A 179 21.67 -13.33 8.54
N ALA A 180 21.59 -14.24 9.51
CA ALA A 180 20.39 -15.06 9.73
C ALA A 180 19.13 -14.23 10.02
N THR A 181 19.27 -13.05 10.66
CA THR A 181 18.11 -12.16 10.90
C THR A 181 17.53 -11.54 9.62
N LEU A 182 18.25 -11.54 8.49
CA LEU A 182 17.71 -11.15 7.17
C LEU A 182 16.53 -12.05 6.75
N LEU A 183 16.54 -13.31 7.17
CA LEU A 183 15.52 -14.30 6.83
C LEU A 183 14.18 -14.07 7.55
N LEU A 184 14.13 -13.17 8.53
CA LEU A 184 12.87 -12.76 9.14
C LEU A 184 11.96 -12.07 8.12
N SER A 185 12.55 -11.32 7.18
CA SER A 185 11.81 -10.76 6.04
C SER A 185 11.21 -11.87 5.19
N THR A 186 11.99 -12.88 4.83
CA THR A 186 11.55 -14.06 4.07
C THR A 186 10.46 -14.84 4.80
N MET A 187 10.60 -15.04 6.10
CA MET A 187 9.59 -15.74 6.91
C MET A 187 8.25 -15.01 6.85
N ILE A 188 8.24 -13.68 6.99
CA ILE A 188 7.02 -12.88 6.92
C ILE A 188 6.48 -12.74 5.50
N GLY A 189 7.34 -12.35 4.57
CA GLY A 189 7.02 -11.99 3.21
C GLY A 189 6.68 -13.18 2.32
N MET A 190 7.20 -14.37 2.61
CA MET A 190 6.97 -15.57 1.79
C MET A 190 6.17 -16.65 2.48
N ARG A 191 6.25 -16.80 3.81
CA ARG A 191 5.66 -17.95 4.51
C ARG A 191 4.47 -17.58 5.39
N ILE A 192 4.64 -16.75 6.42
CA ILE A 192 3.60 -16.40 7.37
C ILE A 192 3.57 -14.88 7.59
N PRO A 193 2.56 -14.16 7.07
CA PRO A 193 1.46 -14.58 6.20
C PRO A 193 1.80 -14.83 4.73
N GLY A 194 2.95 -14.35 4.26
CA GLY A 194 3.25 -14.28 2.83
C GLY A 194 2.76 -12.97 2.21
N ARG A 195 2.09 -13.05 1.06
CA ARG A 195 1.70 -11.94 0.18
C ARG A 195 1.12 -10.71 0.87
N TYR A 196 0.30 -10.91 1.90
CA TYR A 196 -0.43 -9.80 2.54
C TYR A 196 0.29 -9.16 3.72
N ALA A 197 1.52 -9.54 3.96
CA ALA A 197 2.23 -9.18 5.18
C ALA A 197 2.87 -7.79 5.14
N THR A 198 2.82 -7.08 6.26
CA THR A 198 3.70 -5.95 6.53
C THR A 198 4.43 -6.17 7.84
N PHE A 199 5.76 -6.16 7.79
CA PHE A 199 6.61 -6.40 8.95
C PHE A 199 6.51 -5.24 9.96
N MET A 200 6.26 -5.53 11.25
CA MET A 200 6.10 -4.50 12.30
C MET A 200 7.26 -4.45 13.29
N SER A 201 7.75 -5.60 13.73
CA SER A 201 8.82 -5.67 14.72
C SER A 201 9.41 -7.07 14.80
N PHE A 202 10.61 -7.16 15.33
CA PHE A 202 11.18 -8.41 15.81
C PHE A 202 12.08 -8.18 17.02
N ALA A 203 12.22 -9.22 17.84
CA ALA A 203 13.18 -9.30 18.92
C ALA A 203 13.79 -10.70 18.88
N VAL A 204 15.11 -10.80 18.74
CA VAL A 204 15.83 -12.08 18.63
C VAL A 204 17.03 -12.07 19.56
N THR A 205 17.29 -13.22 20.18
CA THR A 205 18.48 -13.51 20.98
C THR A 205 19.09 -14.82 20.50
N PHE A 206 20.41 -14.86 20.40
CA PHE A 206 21.19 -16.06 20.09
C PHE A 206 21.92 -16.53 21.35
N GLU A 207 21.57 -17.71 21.86
CA GLU A 207 22.32 -18.34 22.95
C GLU A 207 23.64 -18.94 22.45
N GLN A 208 23.65 -19.39 21.18
CA GLN A 208 24.83 -19.84 20.45
C GLN A 208 24.87 -19.15 19.09
N PRO A 209 26.05 -18.78 18.58
CA PRO A 209 26.16 -18.14 17.28
C PRO A 209 25.77 -19.12 16.16
N VAL A 210 25.17 -18.59 15.10
CA VAL A 210 25.07 -19.29 13.82
C VAL A 210 26.48 -19.53 13.28
N GLU A 211 26.74 -20.65 12.63
CA GLU A 211 28.06 -20.95 12.06
C GLU A 211 28.06 -20.88 10.53
N PHE A 212 29.11 -20.29 9.96
CA PHE A 212 29.28 -20.28 8.51
C PHE A 212 29.38 -21.70 7.95
N GLY A 213 28.69 -21.93 6.84
CA GLY A 213 28.74 -23.20 6.12
C GLY A 213 27.99 -24.35 6.80
N GLN A 214 27.37 -24.14 7.96
CA GLN A 214 26.47 -25.12 8.57
C GLN A 214 25.01 -24.84 8.20
N VAL A 215 24.24 -25.92 8.03
CA VAL A 215 22.80 -25.83 7.77
C VAL A 215 22.07 -25.64 9.09
N HIS A 216 21.16 -24.68 9.10
CA HIS A 216 20.33 -24.30 10.23
C HIS A 216 18.85 -24.29 9.82
N GLN A 217 17.95 -24.23 10.79
CA GLN A 217 16.52 -24.07 10.57
C GLN A 217 16.02 -22.79 11.25
N LEU A 218 15.29 -21.97 10.50
CA LEU A 218 14.48 -20.89 11.09
C LEU A 218 13.04 -21.38 11.16
N ILE A 219 12.49 -21.45 12.36
CA ILE A 219 11.11 -21.88 12.61
C ILE A 219 10.32 -20.69 13.14
N ALA A 220 9.11 -20.50 12.63
CA ALA A 220 8.15 -19.54 13.17
C ALA A 220 6.83 -20.21 13.48
N VAL A 221 6.23 -19.85 14.62
CA VAL A 221 4.91 -20.34 15.06
C VAL A 221 4.03 -19.13 15.37
N VAL A 222 2.82 -19.11 14.81
CA VAL A 222 1.84 -18.06 15.12
C VAL A 222 1.25 -18.31 16.51
N GLU A 223 1.57 -17.41 17.43
CA GLU A 223 1.12 -17.45 18.82
C GLU A 223 -0.25 -16.79 18.99
N LYS A 224 -0.47 -15.70 18.25
CA LYS A 224 -1.69 -14.91 18.40
C LYS A 224 -2.04 -14.18 17.12
N VAL A 225 -3.29 -14.29 16.72
CA VAL A 225 -3.91 -13.48 15.66
C VAL A 225 -4.87 -12.48 16.29
N MET A 226 -4.75 -11.21 15.94
CA MET A 226 -5.59 -10.12 16.43
C MET A 226 -6.38 -9.55 15.27
N ALA A 227 -7.55 -10.15 15.01
CA ALA A 227 -8.40 -9.78 13.87
C ALA A 227 -8.79 -8.31 13.85
N ALA A 228 -9.05 -7.70 15.01
CA ALA A 228 -9.47 -6.30 15.11
C ALA A 228 -8.42 -5.29 14.61
N THR A 229 -7.13 -5.62 14.77
CA THR A 229 -5.99 -4.79 14.34
C THR A 229 -5.29 -5.36 13.11
N GLU A 230 -5.83 -6.44 12.53
CA GLU A 230 -5.23 -7.15 11.39
C GLU A 230 -3.75 -7.47 11.63
N SER A 231 -3.41 -7.90 12.83
CA SER A 231 -2.02 -8.13 13.24
C SER A 231 -1.83 -9.51 13.82
N LEU A 232 -0.59 -9.99 13.81
CA LEU A 232 -0.22 -11.25 14.43
C LEU A 232 1.14 -11.18 15.11
N ASN A 233 1.29 -12.04 16.11
CA ASN A 233 2.55 -12.27 16.81
C ASN A 233 3.02 -13.70 16.55
N LEU A 234 4.30 -13.85 16.24
CA LEU A 234 4.97 -15.14 16.09
C LEU A 234 6.04 -15.31 17.16
N SER A 235 6.27 -16.55 17.57
CA SER A 235 7.51 -17.00 18.19
C SER A 235 8.47 -17.48 17.10
N LEU A 236 9.77 -17.33 17.37
CA LEU A 236 10.86 -17.71 16.48
C LEU A 236 11.80 -18.66 17.20
N SER A 237 12.33 -19.64 16.46
CA SER A 237 13.43 -20.48 16.91
C SER A 237 14.43 -20.68 15.77
N PHE A 238 15.72 -20.51 16.10
CA PHE A 238 16.84 -20.90 15.26
C PHE A 238 17.37 -22.21 15.79
N GLU A 239 17.43 -23.23 14.95
CA GLU A 239 17.88 -24.57 15.34
C GLU A 239 19.06 -25.04 14.49
N ARG A 240 19.93 -25.82 15.11
CA ARG A 240 21.02 -26.56 14.46
C ARG A 240 21.03 -27.97 15.02
N ASP A 241 21.06 -28.98 14.14
CA ASP A 241 21.05 -30.39 14.51
C ASP A 241 19.93 -30.78 15.50
N GLY A 242 18.78 -30.11 15.39
CA GLY A 242 17.61 -30.31 16.26
C GLY A 242 17.67 -29.64 17.63
N ALA A 243 18.72 -28.86 17.92
CA ALA A 243 18.86 -28.06 19.14
C ALA A 243 18.62 -26.57 18.85
N THR A 244 17.86 -25.89 19.72
CA THR A 244 17.68 -24.44 19.66
C THR A 244 18.98 -23.72 20.02
N ILE A 245 19.42 -22.83 19.14
CA ILE A 245 20.61 -21.98 19.31
C ILE A 245 20.26 -20.50 19.51
N GLY A 246 19.00 -20.14 19.25
CA GLY A 246 18.49 -18.79 19.41
C GLY A 246 16.98 -18.78 19.24
N GLY A 247 16.35 -17.70 19.65
CA GLY A 247 14.91 -17.56 19.56
C GLY A 247 14.46 -16.12 19.69
N GLY A 248 13.15 -15.91 19.55
CA GLY A 248 12.63 -14.57 19.55
C GLY A 248 11.14 -14.46 19.34
N LYS A 249 10.71 -13.22 19.09
CA LYS A 249 9.34 -12.88 18.72
C LYS A 249 9.33 -11.95 17.53
N MET A 250 8.24 -11.98 16.79
CA MET A 250 8.04 -11.16 15.61
C MET A 250 6.59 -10.71 15.52
N GLY A 251 6.37 -9.53 14.97
CA GLY A 251 5.05 -8.96 14.73
C GLY A 251 4.88 -8.57 13.25
N ALA A 252 3.69 -8.82 12.72
CA ALA A 252 3.31 -8.40 11.37
C ALA A 252 1.85 -7.94 11.31
N LEU A 253 1.56 -7.01 10.39
CA LEU A 253 0.20 -6.74 9.91
C LEU A 253 -0.12 -7.69 8.75
N VAL A 254 -1.40 -7.99 8.57
CA VAL A 254 -1.92 -8.80 7.47
C VAL A 254 -3.02 -8.00 6.79
N SER A 255 -2.74 -7.46 5.62
CA SER A 255 -3.78 -6.77 4.86
C SER A 255 -4.85 -7.77 4.42
N PRO A 256 -6.13 -7.38 4.39
CA PRO A 256 -7.14 -8.23 3.78
C PRO A 256 -6.81 -8.39 2.28
N PRO A 257 -7.12 -9.55 1.68
CA PRO A 257 -6.99 -9.70 0.24
C PRO A 257 -7.81 -8.61 -0.47
N PRO A 258 -7.32 -8.04 -1.59
CA PRO A 258 -8.10 -7.12 -2.40
C PRO A 258 -9.43 -7.77 -2.74
N ARG A 259 -10.55 -7.11 -2.45
CA ARG A 259 -11.87 -7.68 -2.75
C ARG A 259 -11.98 -7.92 -4.26
N PRO A 260 -12.26 -9.14 -4.71
CA PRO A 260 -12.49 -9.40 -6.12
C PRO A 260 -13.70 -8.58 -6.57
N MET A 261 -13.52 -7.75 -7.60
CA MET A 261 -14.63 -7.09 -8.24
C MET A 261 -15.45 -8.13 -9.00
N ILE A 262 -16.78 -8.03 -8.93
CA ILE A 262 -17.67 -8.88 -9.73
C ILE A 262 -17.29 -8.71 -11.20
N THR A 263 -17.06 -9.82 -11.88
CA THR A 263 -16.63 -9.82 -13.28
C THR A 263 -17.77 -9.50 -14.22
N CYS A 264 -17.45 -8.97 -15.41
CA CYS A 264 -18.45 -8.65 -16.43
C CYS A 264 -19.28 -9.87 -16.84
N GLN A 265 -18.70 -11.06 -16.72
CA GLN A 265 -19.36 -12.32 -16.98
C GLN A 265 -20.40 -12.66 -15.91
N GLU A 266 -20.05 -12.57 -14.62
CA GLU A 266 -20.96 -12.90 -13.50
C GLU A 266 -22.21 -12.00 -13.46
N ILE A 267 -22.11 -10.71 -13.84
CA ILE A 267 -23.29 -9.83 -13.90
C ILE A 267 -24.19 -10.16 -15.10
N ARG A 268 -23.61 -10.50 -16.25
CA ARG A 268 -24.39 -10.96 -17.41
C ARG A 268 -25.16 -12.24 -17.08
N GLU A 269 -24.52 -13.17 -16.37
CA GLU A 269 -25.15 -14.41 -15.88
C GLU A 269 -26.29 -14.14 -14.89
N ARG A 270 -26.21 -13.06 -14.10
CA ARG A 270 -27.26 -12.65 -13.14
C ARG A 270 -28.49 -11.95 -13.77
N HIS A 271 -28.51 -11.73 -15.09
CA HIS A 271 -29.67 -11.25 -15.86
C HIS A 271 -30.35 -9.96 -15.33
N LEU A 272 -29.60 -9.05 -14.71
CA LEU A 272 -30.11 -7.72 -14.36
C LEU A 272 -30.15 -6.83 -15.62
N ASP A 273 -31.29 -6.75 -16.30
CA ASP A 273 -31.53 -5.73 -17.33
C ASP A 273 -32.02 -4.42 -16.69
N LEU A 274 -31.13 -3.43 -16.63
CA LEU A 274 -31.41 -2.11 -16.08
C LEU A 274 -31.85 -1.09 -17.17
N GLY A 275 -32.01 -1.52 -18.43
CA GLY A 275 -32.36 -0.62 -19.53
C GLY A 275 -31.27 0.41 -19.88
N LEU A 276 -30.01 0.12 -19.52
CA LEU A 276 -28.86 1.02 -19.65
C LEU A 276 -28.06 0.82 -20.94
N ARG A 277 -28.45 -0.14 -21.78
CA ARG A 277 -27.72 -0.47 -23.01
C ARG A 277 -27.61 0.74 -23.93
N ASN A 278 -26.41 0.97 -24.45
CA ASN A 278 -26.03 2.07 -25.34
C ASN A 278 -26.15 3.48 -24.73
N LYS A 279 -26.41 3.60 -23.42
CA LYS A 279 -26.41 4.89 -22.72
C LYS A 279 -24.99 5.39 -22.51
N VAL A 280 -24.82 6.71 -22.50
CA VAL A 280 -23.52 7.33 -22.21
C VAL A 280 -23.50 7.81 -20.76
N ALA A 281 -22.51 7.38 -19.99
CA ALA A 281 -22.40 7.71 -18.56
C ALA A 281 -21.05 8.31 -18.21
N LEU A 282 -21.05 9.47 -17.54
CA LEU A 282 -19.86 10.08 -16.96
C LEU A 282 -19.84 9.79 -15.46
N VAL A 283 -18.73 9.22 -14.97
CA VAL A 283 -18.50 9.04 -13.54
C VAL A 283 -17.27 9.85 -13.14
N THR A 284 -17.45 10.92 -12.35
CA THR A 284 -16.33 11.76 -11.92
C THR A 284 -15.53 11.10 -10.79
N GLY A 285 -14.20 11.29 -10.77
CA GLY A 285 -13.33 10.67 -9.77
C GLY A 285 -13.39 9.14 -9.77
N SER A 286 -13.46 8.52 -10.94
CA SER A 286 -13.65 7.08 -11.13
C SER A 286 -12.38 6.29 -11.41
N SER A 287 -11.20 6.89 -11.17
CA SER A 287 -9.92 6.16 -11.20
C SER A 287 -9.75 5.15 -10.08
N ARG A 288 -10.64 5.14 -9.06
CA ARG A 288 -10.60 4.22 -7.92
C ARG A 288 -11.93 4.12 -7.15
N GLY A 289 -11.98 3.23 -6.16
CA GLY A 289 -13.06 3.14 -5.17
C GLY A 289 -14.47 2.96 -5.75
N ILE A 290 -15.46 3.65 -5.17
CA ILE A 290 -16.88 3.59 -5.61
C ILE A 290 -17.01 3.99 -7.08
N GLY A 291 -16.29 5.03 -7.52
CA GLY A 291 -16.35 5.51 -8.90
C GLY A 291 -15.89 4.45 -9.91
N ALA A 292 -14.78 3.76 -9.64
CA ALA A 292 -14.28 2.68 -10.49
C ALA A 292 -15.28 1.53 -10.60
N THR A 293 -15.82 1.07 -9.46
CA THR A 293 -16.82 0.00 -9.42
C THR A 293 -18.10 0.42 -10.14
N THR A 294 -18.54 1.66 -9.96
CA THR A 294 -19.71 2.23 -10.66
C THR A 294 -19.48 2.26 -12.16
N ALA A 295 -18.30 2.70 -12.62
CA ALA A 295 -17.95 2.75 -14.02
C ALA A 295 -17.95 1.34 -14.67
N LYS A 296 -17.33 0.36 -14.00
CA LYS A 296 -17.34 -1.04 -14.45
C LYS A 296 -18.77 -1.58 -14.51
N LEU A 297 -19.57 -1.39 -13.46
CA LEU A 297 -20.96 -1.85 -13.39
C LEU A 297 -21.83 -1.26 -14.50
N LEU A 298 -21.73 0.05 -14.75
CA LEU A 298 -22.46 0.70 -15.84
C LEU A 298 -22.07 0.11 -17.20
N ALA A 299 -20.77 -0.10 -17.44
CA ALA A 299 -20.29 -0.71 -18.68
C ALA A 299 -20.77 -2.16 -18.84
N MET A 300 -20.87 -2.91 -17.74
CA MET A 300 -21.41 -4.28 -17.73
C MET A 300 -22.88 -4.31 -18.16
N HIS A 301 -23.66 -3.29 -17.82
CA HIS A 301 -25.04 -3.11 -18.30
C HIS A 301 -25.13 -2.47 -19.70
N GLY A 302 -24.00 -2.35 -20.41
CA GLY A 302 -23.93 -1.91 -21.80
C GLY A 302 -23.86 -0.39 -21.99
N CYS A 303 -23.53 0.37 -20.94
CA CYS A 303 -23.22 1.79 -21.10
C CYS A 303 -21.87 1.99 -21.81
N LYS A 304 -21.76 3.11 -22.53
CA LYS A 304 -20.49 3.73 -22.89
C LYS A 304 -20.06 4.61 -21.72
N VAL A 305 -18.95 4.30 -21.08
CA VAL A 305 -18.58 4.91 -19.80
C VAL A 305 -17.35 5.82 -19.93
N ILE A 306 -17.45 7.01 -19.37
CA ILE A 306 -16.32 7.93 -19.23
C ILE A 306 -15.77 7.81 -17.81
N VAL A 307 -14.51 7.38 -17.74
CA VAL A 307 -13.73 7.27 -16.51
C VAL A 307 -12.96 8.57 -16.31
N ASN A 308 -13.51 9.49 -15.53
CA ASN A 308 -12.82 10.74 -15.22
C ASN A 308 -11.82 10.57 -14.07
N TYR A 309 -10.65 11.21 -14.22
CA TYR A 309 -9.62 11.29 -13.20
C TYR A 309 -9.01 12.70 -13.17
N PHE A 310 -8.46 13.10 -12.02
CA PHE A 310 -7.59 14.28 -11.91
C PHE A 310 -6.15 13.83 -11.69
N HIS A 311 -5.95 13.05 -10.63
CA HIS A 311 -4.74 12.24 -10.41
C HIS A 311 -5.04 10.76 -10.68
N GLY A 312 -4.03 9.99 -11.09
CA GLY A 312 -4.19 8.56 -11.37
C GLY A 312 -4.56 8.23 -12.81
N LYS A 313 -3.87 8.82 -13.80
CA LYS A 313 -4.05 8.49 -15.22
C LYS A 313 -3.89 6.99 -15.49
N ALA A 314 -2.86 6.37 -14.92
CA ALA A 314 -2.58 4.95 -15.11
C ALA A 314 -3.76 4.09 -14.63
N ASP A 315 -4.28 4.37 -13.43
CA ASP A 315 -5.38 3.59 -12.85
C ASP A 315 -6.68 3.79 -13.64
N ALA A 316 -6.95 5.01 -14.11
CA ALA A 316 -8.10 5.29 -14.97
C ALA A 316 -8.03 4.57 -16.33
N GLU A 317 -6.84 4.55 -16.95
CA GLU A 317 -6.59 3.82 -18.19
C GLU A 317 -6.68 2.31 -18.00
N GLU A 318 -6.22 1.78 -16.86
CA GLU A 318 -6.38 0.38 -16.49
C GLU A 318 -7.87 0.03 -16.39
N ILE A 319 -8.67 0.82 -15.67
CA ILE A 319 -10.12 0.61 -15.55
C ILE A 319 -10.80 0.66 -16.92
N ALA A 320 -10.46 1.66 -17.75
CA ALA A 320 -11.01 1.75 -19.09
C ALA A 320 -10.54 0.59 -19.99
N GLY A 321 -9.32 0.12 -19.79
CA GLY A 321 -8.73 -1.05 -20.46
C GLY A 321 -9.46 -2.33 -20.09
N ASP A 322 -9.71 -2.57 -18.81
CA ASP A 322 -10.48 -3.71 -18.31
C ASP A 322 -11.89 -3.75 -18.91
N ILE A 323 -12.57 -2.60 -18.94
CA ILE A 323 -13.90 -2.49 -19.52
C ILE A 323 -13.88 -2.85 -21.01
N ARG A 324 -12.88 -2.34 -21.76
CA ARG A 324 -12.70 -2.64 -23.18
C ARG A 324 -12.36 -4.11 -23.42
N ALA A 325 -11.48 -4.69 -22.62
CA ALA A 325 -11.11 -6.11 -22.67
C ALA A 325 -12.31 -7.04 -22.42
N ALA A 326 -13.26 -6.60 -21.57
CA ALA A 326 -14.51 -7.30 -21.34
C ALA A 326 -15.60 -7.06 -22.42
N GLY A 327 -15.26 -6.35 -23.50
CA GLY A 327 -16.17 -6.04 -24.62
C GLY A 327 -17.10 -4.86 -24.39
N GLY A 328 -16.87 -4.06 -23.34
CA GLY A 328 -17.56 -2.79 -23.10
C GLY A 328 -16.92 -1.62 -23.85
N ILE A 329 -17.52 -0.44 -23.71
CA ILE A 329 -16.99 0.81 -24.29
C ILE A 329 -16.63 1.73 -23.14
N ALA A 330 -15.34 2.08 -23.02
CA ALA A 330 -14.88 3.05 -22.03
C ALA A 330 -13.80 3.97 -22.59
N MET A 331 -13.76 5.19 -22.06
CA MET A 331 -12.74 6.20 -22.33
C MET A 331 -12.30 6.84 -21.00
N ALA A 332 -10.99 6.96 -20.79
CA ALA A 332 -10.46 7.74 -19.69
C ALA A 332 -10.31 9.22 -20.10
N ILE A 333 -10.75 10.16 -19.26
CA ILE A 333 -10.55 11.60 -19.49
C ILE A 333 -9.96 12.25 -18.24
N GLY A 334 -8.82 12.91 -18.39
CA GLY A 334 -8.22 13.74 -17.36
C GLY A 334 -8.93 15.08 -17.26
N CYS A 335 -9.51 15.40 -16.10
CA CYS A 335 -10.12 16.69 -15.80
C CYS A 335 -10.18 16.90 -14.28
N ASP A 336 -9.64 18.03 -13.81
CA ASP A 336 -9.98 18.56 -12.50
C ASP A 336 -11.41 19.14 -12.57
N VAL A 337 -12.33 18.54 -11.82
CA VAL A 337 -13.71 19.00 -11.79
C VAL A 337 -13.86 20.39 -11.16
N ALA A 338 -12.89 20.85 -10.37
CA ALA A 338 -12.92 22.19 -9.79
C ALA A 338 -12.51 23.31 -10.78
N ASP A 339 -11.95 22.94 -11.93
CA ASP A 339 -11.54 23.81 -13.01
C ASP A 339 -12.60 23.88 -14.11
N GLU A 340 -13.18 25.07 -14.29
CA GLU A 340 -14.28 25.30 -15.21
C GLU A 340 -13.91 25.06 -16.68
N GLN A 341 -12.69 25.44 -17.08
CA GLN A 341 -12.24 25.29 -18.46
C GLN A 341 -12.00 23.81 -18.78
N GLN A 342 -11.41 23.06 -17.85
CA GLN A 342 -11.20 21.62 -18.02
C GLN A 342 -12.54 20.86 -18.07
N VAL A 343 -13.52 21.25 -17.25
CA VAL A 343 -14.87 20.66 -17.31
C VAL A 343 -15.51 20.90 -18.68
N GLN A 344 -15.46 22.13 -19.21
CA GLN A 344 -15.97 22.43 -20.56
C GLN A 344 -15.29 21.58 -21.64
N GLN A 345 -13.97 21.43 -21.57
CA GLN A 345 -13.20 20.59 -22.50
C GLN A 345 -13.59 19.11 -22.41
N MET A 346 -13.76 18.58 -21.19
CA MET A 346 -14.22 17.21 -20.97
C MET A 346 -15.60 16.98 -21.61
N PHE A 347 -16.56 17.89 -21.40
CA PHE A 347 -17.90 17.77 -21.98
C PHE A 347 -17.90 17.91 -23.51
N ALA A 348 -17.09 18.82 -24.07
CA ALA A 348 -16.90 18.93 -25.52
C ALA A 348 -16.35 17.62 -26.12
N GLN A 349 -15.37 17.01 -25.45
CA GLN A 349 -14.81 15.72 -25.86
C GLN A 349 -15.85 14.59 -25.79
N ILE A 350 -16.69 14.57 -24.75
CA ILE A 350 -17.79 13.60 -24.60
C ILE A 350 -18.79 13.73 -25.76
N GLU A 351 -19.22 14.96 -26.08
CA GLU A 351 -20.13 15.19 -27.20
C GLU A 351 -19.51 14.76 -28.53
N ALA A 352 -18.26 15.14 -28.79
CA ALA A 352 -17.57 14.82 -30.03
C ALA A 352 -17.37 13.31 -30.23
N GLN A 353 -17.05 12.56 -29.18
CA GLN A 353 -16.71 11.14 -29.31
C GLN A 353 -17.89 10.18 -29.08
N LEU A 354 -18.86 10.57 -28.25
CA LEU A 354 -19.95 9.69 -27.81
C LEU A 354 -21.34 10.21 -28.19
N GLY A 355 -21.44 11.41 -28.77
CA GLY A 355 -22.69 12.00 -29.24
C GLY A 355 -23.59 12.55 -28.13
N GLY A 356 -23.06 12.73 -26.92
CA GLY A 356 -23.75 13.31 -25.77
C GLY A 356 -23.71 12.42 -24.53
N LEU A 357 -24.56 12.74 -23.55
CA LEU A 357 -24.59 12.14 -22.21
C LEU A 357 -26.02 11.73 -21.83
N ASP A 358 -26.19 10.61 -21.11
CA ASP A 358 -27.48 10.14 -20.57
C ASP A 358 -27.46 10.09 -19.03
N LEU A 359 -26.31 9.79 -18.43
CA LEU A 359 -26.12 9.68 -16.99
C LEU A 359 -24.90 10.48 -16.51
N LEU A 360 -25.09 11.29 -15.47
CA LEU A 360 -24.01 11.93 -14.73
C LEU A 360 -23.96 11.35 -13.32
N VAL A 361 -22.80 10.83 -12.92
CA VAL A 361 -22.51 10.41 -11.55
C VAL A 361 -21.41 11.31 -10.99
N ASN A 362 -21.81 12.27 -10.15
CA ASN A 362 -20.89 13.15 -9.45
C ASN A 362 -20.34 12.44 -8.21
N ASN A 363 -19.20 11.78 -8.38
CA ASN A 363 -18.54 10.97 -7.35
C ASN A 363 -17.22 11.59 -6.84
N ALA A 364 -16.59 12.47 -7.62
CA ALA A 364 -15.34 13.12 -7.24
C ALA A 364 -15.44 13.81 -5.87
N VAL A 365 -14.40 13.62 -5.06
CA VAL A 365 -14.29 14.17 -3.72
C VAL A 365 -12.81 14.42 -3.41
N ARG A 366 -12.56 15.40 -2.55
CA ARG A 366 -11.22 15.65 -2.02
C ARG A 366 -10.89 14.64 -0.92
N ASP A 367 -9.62 14.59 -0.54
CA ASP A 367 -9.12 13.72 0.53
C ASP A 367 -9.86 13.96 1.87
N ALA A 368 -10.51 12.92 2.40
CA ALA A 368 -11.43 13.00 3.54
C ALA A 368 -10.76 12.64 4.88
N GLN A 369 -9.51 13.04 5.07
CA GLN A 369 -8.78 12.78 6.31
C GLN A 369 -9.37 13.57 7.48
N PRO A 370 -9.66 12.92 8.63
CA PRO A 370 -10.12 13.61 9.82
C PRO A 370 -9.12 14.67 10.30
N LYS A 371 -9.61 15.86 10.60
CA LYS A 371 -8.84 16.97 11.16
C LYS A 371 -9.65 17.67 12.25
N GLU A 372 -9.03 17.83 13.42
CA GLU A 372 -9.67 18.50 14.56
C GLU A 372 -9.97 19.96 14.24
N LEU A 373 -11.08 20.48 14.79
CA LEU A 373 -11.62 21.80 14.43
C LEU A 373 -10.60 22.91 14.70
N GLU A 374 -9.87 22.82 15.82
CA GLU A 374 -8.86 23.77 16.25
C GLU A 374 -7.65 23.85 15.31
N ARG A 375 -7.49 22.87 14.42
CA ARG A 375 -6.43 22.82 13.41
C ARG A 375 -6.93 23.20 12.01
N LEU A 376 -8.24 23.31 11.82
CA LEU A 376 -8.84 23.67 10.53
C LEU A 376 -8.74 25.17 10.30
N ASP A 377 -8.42 25.55 9.06
CA ASP A 377 -8.55 26.93 8.58
C ASP A 377 -9.69 27.04 7.55
N TRP A 378 -9.90 28.24 7.01
CA TRP A 378 -10.95 28.44 6.01
C TRP A 378 -10.62 27.77 4.66
N GLU A 379 -9.35 27.68 4.30
CA GLU A 379 -8.89 27.06 3.05
C GLU A 379 -9.16 25.55 3.05
N ASP A 380 -9.12 24.90 4.21
CA ASP A 380 -9.58 23.53 4.37
C ASP A 380 -11.05 23.35 3.95
N TYR A 381 -11.94 24.27 4.33
CA TYR A 381 -13.36 24.23 3.94
C TYR A 381 -13.53 24.57 2.46
N LEU A 382 -12.84 25.61 1.98
CA LEU A 382 -12.88 25.99 0.58
C LEU A 382 -12.37 24.86 -0.33
N GLY A 383 -11.32 24.15 0.07
CA GLY A 383 -10.80 23.00 -0.67
C GLY A 383 -11.85 21.90 -0.83
N GLU A 384 -12.55 21.54 0.26
CA GLU A 384 -13.63 20.55 0.20
C GLU A 384 -14.82 21.01 -0.66
N LEU A 385 -15.23 22.28 -0.50
CA LEU A 385 -16.32 22.88 -1.26
C LEU A 385 -16.00 23.00 -2.75
N ASN A 386 -14.75 23.34 -3.10
CA ASN A 386 -14.32 23.51 -4.49
C ASN A 386 -14.40 22.20 -5.28
N VAL A 387 -13.97 21.09 -4.69
CA VAL A 387 -14.02 19.80 -5.38
C VAL A 387 -15.43 19.21 -5.31
N THR A 388 -16.00 19.11 -4.11
CA THR A 388 -17.25 18.36 -3.88
C THR A 388 -18.50 19.09 -4.36
N LEU A 389 -18.58 20.41 -4.14
CA LEU A 389 -19.76 21.20 -4.50
C LEU A 389 -19.56 21.93 -5.82
N LYS A 390 -18.54 22.80 -5.94
CA LYS A 390 -18.31 23.57 -7.17
C LYS A 390 -18.08 22.63 -8.35
N GLY A 391 -17.26 21.60 -8.21
CA GLY A 391 -17.04 20.65 -9.31
C GLY A 391 -18.30 19.90 -9.75
N MET A 392 -19.13 19.49 -8.80
CA MET A 392 -20.46 18.93 -9.10
C MET A 392 -21.35 19.94 -9.84
N VAL A 393 -21.40 21.19 -9.37
CA VAL A 393 -22.21 22.27 -9.99
C VAL A 393 -21.78 22.51 -11.43
N LEU A 394 -20.47 22.58 -11.69
CA LEU A 394 -19.92 22.75 -13.04
C LEU A 394 -20.32 21.59 -13.94
N CYS A 395 -20.17 20.34 -13.48
CA CYS A 395 -20.57 19.16 -14.25
C CYS A 395 -22.08 19.13 -14.54
N CYS A 396 -22.91 19.47 -13.54
CA CYS A 396 -24.37 19.59 -13.73
C CYS A 396 -24.71 20.66 -14.76
N ARG A 397 -24.06 21.84 -14.70
CA ARG A 397 -24.29 22.96 -15.60
C ARG A 397 -24.01 22.59 -17.06
N GLU A 398 -22.91 21.90 -17.34
CA GLU A 398 -22.61 21.42 -18.71
C GLU A 398 -23.53 20.25 -19.14
N THR A 399 -24.03 19.46 -18.18
CA THR A 399 -24.93 18.33 -18.46
C THR A 399 -26.34 18.76 -18.86
N LEU A 400 -26.90 19.80 -18.24
CA LEU A 400 -28.30 20.18 -18.43
C LEU A 400 -28.66 20.51 -19.89
N PRO A 401 -27.89 21.31 -20.65
CA PRO A 401 -28.17 21.54 -22.07
C PRO A 401 -28.24 20.25 -22.88
N ILE A 402 -27.37 19.27 -22.57
CA ILE A 402 -27.32 17.97 -23.25
C ILE A 402 -28.61 17.18 -22.96
N PHE A 403 -29.00 17.10 -21.69
CA PHE A 403 -30.19 16.38 -21.27
C PHE A 403 -31.47 17.01 -21.80
N ARG A 404 -31.54 18.33 -21.85
CA ARG A 404 -32.64 19.10 -22.47
C ARG A 404 -32.79 18.76 -23.96
N ARG A 405 -31.69 18.77 -24.73
CA ARG A 405 -31.71 18.38 -26.15
C ARG A 405 -32.17 16.93 -26.34
N ARG A 406 -31.89 16.06 -25.38
CA ARG A 406 -32.30 14.64 -25.40
C ARG A 406 -33.70 14.38 -24.82
N GLY A 407 -34.31 15.37 -24.16
CA GLY A 407 -35.61 15.25 -23.47
C GLY A 407 -35.60 14.26 -22.29
N ARG A 408 -34.42 13.95 -21.74
CA ARG A 408 -34.24 13.04 -20.59
C ARG A 408 -32.84 13.11 -20.03
N GLY A 409 -32.70 12.73 -18.75
CA GLY A 409 -31.40 12.37 -18.20
C GLY A 409 -31.44 12.03 -16.71
N LYS A 410 -30.36 11.42 -16.21
CA LYS A 410 -30.23 11.02 -14.81
C LYS A 410 -28.97 11.62 -14.21
N ILE A 411 -29.11 12.31 -13.08
CA ILE A 411 -28.00 12.81 -12.27
C ILE A 411 -28.02 12.09 -10.92
N VAL A 412 -26.89 11.53 -10.53
CA VAL A 412 -26.66 10.93 -9.22
C VAL A 412 -25.50 11.66 -8.55
N ASN A 413 -25.76 12.27 -7.40
CA ASN A 413 -24.77 12.99 -6.63
C ASN A 413 -24.40 12.21 -5.37
N LEU A 414 -23.11 11.99 -5.14
CA LEU A 414 -22.63 11.25 -3.98
C LEU A 414 -22.53 12.17 -2.76
N SER A 415 -23.33 11.87 -1.74
CA SER A 415 -23.21 12.42 -0.39
C SER A 415 -22.51 11.41 0.54
N THR A 416 -22.91 11.33 1.80
CA THR A 416 -22.39 10.42 2.83
C THR A 416 -23.44 10.27 3.93
N ILE A 417 -23.46 9.11 4.61
CA ILE A 417 -24.27 8.91 5.81
C ILE A 417 -23.86 9.85 6.96
N TYR A 418 -22.65 10.42 6.92
CA TYR A 418 -22.16 11.34 7.94
C TYR A 418 -22.84 12.71 7.95
N VAL A 419 -23.65 13.02 6.94
CA VAL A 419 -24.56 14.16 7.01
C VAL A 419 -25.62 13.94 8.11
N ASP A 420 -26.15 12.72 8.18
CA ASP A 420 -27.18 12.34 9.16
C ASP A 420 -26.55 11.84 10.48
N ASN A 421 -25.36 11.25 10.41
CA ASN A 421 -24.64 10.65 11.54
C ASN A 421 -23.21 11.20 11.64
N PRO A 422 -23.02 12.45 12.08
CA PRO A 422 -21.72 13.11 12.05
C PRO A 422 -20.70 12.43 12.97
N VAL A 423 -19.42 12.43 12.55
CA VAL A 423 -18.28 11.86 13.30
C VAL A 423 -17.23 12.92 13.61
N LYS A 424 -16.45 12.73 14.68
CA LYS A 424 -15.42 13.69 15.13
C LYS A 424 -14.39 13.92 14.02
N GLY A 425 -13.98 15.19 13.83
CA GLY A 425 -12.91 15.58 12.93
C GLY A 425 -13.29 15.69 11.45
N GLN A 426 -14.58 15.58 11.11
CA GLN A 426 -15.05 15.58 9.72
C GLN A 426 -15.89 16.82 9.35
N SER A 427 -15.81 17.91 10.10
CA SER A 427 -16.69 19.08 9.91
C SER A 427 -16.63 19.67 8.50
N LYS A 428 -15.43 19.83 7.91
CA LYS A 428 -15.27 20.34 6.54
C LYS A 428 -15.93 19.45 5.49
N TYR A 429 -15.74 18.13 5.61
CA TYR A 429 -16.27 17.12 4.71
C TYR A 429 -17.80 17.05 4.81
N ILE A 430 -18.32 16.99 6.04
CA ILE A 430 -19.76 16.94 6.31
C ILE A 430 -20.46 18.22 5.82
N THR A 431 -19.84 19.39 6.00
CA THR A 431 -20.37 20.66 5.45
C THR A 431 -20.50 20.61 3.93
N ALA A 432 -19.44 20.19 3.23
CA ALA A 432 -19.48 20.09 1.77
C ALA A 432 -20.52 19.06 1.28
N LYS A 433 -20.61 17.90 1.94
CA LYS A 433 -21.60 16.85 1.59
C LYS A 433 -23.03 17.24 1.96
N SER A 434 -23.24 18.04 3.00
CA SER A 434 -24.55 18.62 3.33
C SER A 434 -25.00 19.60 2.24
N ALA A 435 -24.08 20.41 1.71
CA ALA A 435 -24.37 21.32 0.61
C ALA A 435 -24.77 20.55 -0.67
N VAL A 436 -24.16 19.38 -0.94
CA VAL A 436 -24.57 18.49 -2.04
C VAL A 436 -26.04 18.08 -1.92
N VAL A 437 -26.51 17.74 -0.71
CA VAL A 437 -27.92 17.36 -0.48
C VAL A 437 -28.85 18.54 -0.79
N GLY A 438 -28.54 19.72 -0.25
CA GLY A 438 -29.33 20.93 -0.48
C GLY A 438 -29.40 21.31 -1.96
N TYR A 439 -28.24 21.36 -2.62
CA TYR A 439 -28.14 21.64 -4.06
C TYR A 439 -28.93 20.63 -4.90
N SER A 440 -28.79 19.33 -4.62
CA SER A 440 -29.46 18.28 -5.40
C SER A 440 -30.98 18.37 -5.30
N ARG A 441 -31.51 18.70 -4.11
CA ARG A 441 -32.96 18.90 -3.90
C ARG A 441 -33.47 20.12 -4.66
N ALA A 442 -32.73 21.23 -4.65
CA ALA A 442 -33.08 22.43 -5.41
C ALA A 442 -33.07 22.13 -6.91
N LEU A 443 -31.98 21.58 -7.43
CA LEU A 443 -31.84 21.25 -8.84
C LEU A 443 -32.92 20.27 -9.32
N ALA A 444 -33.24 19.24 -8.52
CA ALA A 444 -34.31 18.29 -8.83
C ALA A 444 -35.66 18.98 -9.07
N ARG A 445 -35.96 20.04 -8.31
CA ARG A 445 -37.20 20.82 -8.46
C ARG A 445 -37.17 21.70 -9.70
N GLU A 446 -36.02 22.31 -10.00
CA GLU A 446 -35.84 23.16 -11.19
C GLU A 446 -36.08 22.38 -12.49
N VAL A 447 -35.60 21.13 -12.57
CA VAL A 447 -35.63 20.34 -13.82
C VAL A 447 -36.73 19.27 -13.87
N ALA A 448 -37.63 19.25 -12.87
CA ALA A 448 -38.66 18.21 -12.74
C ALA A 448 -39.57 18.09 -13.97
N GLY A 449 -39.87 19.22 -14.64
CA GLY A 449 -40.71 19.27 -15.85
C GLY A 449 -39.98 18.81 -17.13
N GLU A 450 -38.67 18.58 -17.07
CA GLU A 450 -37.82 18.33 -18.24
C GLU A 450 -37.50 16.83 -18.42
N ASN A 451 -38.15 15.95 -17.64
CA ASN A 451 -37.83 14.50 -17.57
C ASN A 451 -36.35 14.23 -17.19
N ILE A 452 -35.80 15.11 -16.37
CA ILE A 452 -34.47 14.97 -15.78
C ILE A 452 -34.65 14.66 -14.30
N GLN A 453 -34.03 13.58 -13.82
CA GLN A 453 -34.08 13.21 -12.41
C GLN A 453 -32.73 13.43 -11.75
N VAL A 454 -32.73 14.10 -10.60
CA VAL A 454 -31.54 14.33 -9.77
C VAL A 454 -31.75 13.63 -8.43
N ASN A 455 -30.88 12.69 -8.10
CA ASN A 455 -30.95 11.92 -6.87
C ASN A 455 -29.62 11.99 -6.11
N VAL A 456 -29.70 11.79 -4.79
CA VAL A 456 -28.54 11.69 -3.92
C VAL A 456 -28.39 10.25 -3.45
N LEU A 457 -27.16 9.75 -3.50
CA LEU A 457 -26.78 8.49 -2.86
C LEU A 457 -25.89 8.81 -1.67
N SER A 458 -26.18 8.24 -0.50
CA SER A 458 -25.43 8.44 0.75
C SER A 458 -24.80 7.12 1.20
N PRO A 459 -23.57 6.79 0.75
CA PRO A 459 -22.88 5.58 1.20
C PRO A 459 -22.56 5.63 2.69
N ASN A 460 -22.53 4.46 3.32
CA ASN A 460 -21.87 4.26 4.62
C ASN A 460 -20.36 4.02 4.39
N MET A 461 -19.58 3.81 5.46
CA MET A 461 -18.18 3.36 5.43
C MET A 461 -18.01 2.26 4.39
N THR A 462 -17.48 2.66 3.23
CA THR A 462 -17.21 1.77 2.11
C THR A 462 -15.71 1.67 2.01
N GLN A 463 -15.16 0.45 2.10
CA GLN A 463 -13.74 0.20 1.88
C GLN A 463 -13.38 0.70 0.48
N THR A 464 -12.81 1.90 0.44
CA THR A 464 -12.40 2.64 -0.76
C THR A 464 -11.13 3.37 -0.42
N ASP A 465 -10.45 3.84 -1.47
CA ASP A 465 -9.17 4.50 -1.31
C ASP A 465 -9.22 5.88 -0.63
N LEU A 466 -10.41 6.38 -0.30
CA LEU A 466 -10.63 7.63 0.42
C LEU A 466 -10.31 7.51 1.93
N LEU A 467 -10.31 6.29 2.47
CA LEU A 467 -10.17 6.02 3.91
C LEU A 467 -8.77 5.55 4.35
N ALA A 468 -7.85 5.34 3.40
CA ALA A 468 -6.46 4.95 3.66
C ALA A 468 -5.53 6.07 3.25
#